data_AF-A0A929GEE5-F1
#
_entry.id   AF-A0A929GEE5-F1
#
_cell.length_a   1.000
_cell.length_b   1.000
_cell.length_c   1.000
_cell.angle_alpha   90.00
_cell.angle_beta   90.00
_cell.angle_gamma   90.00
#
_symmetry.space_group_name_H-M   'P 1'
#
loop_
_entity.id
_entity.type
_entity.pdbx_description
1 polymer ?
#
loop_
_entity_poly.entity_id
_entity_poly.type
_entity_poly.pdbx_seq_one_letter_code
_entity_poly.pdbx_strand_id
1 'polypeptide(L)'
;MDDIKSAFEMAMEKVEALDKATDEERLRWKYIPEGEELAVKYLKQNCNLVVELGKYEENIVQYVSNGASDILIRNLNLPKNDVVKSNNRKVMEGLKNLKSDKVSVENVFSKIRR
;
A
#
# COMPACT_ATOMS: atom_id res chain seq x y z
N MET A 1 2.31 54.23 -4.23
CA MET A 1 3.49 53.45 -4.62
C MET A 1 3.10 52.00 -4.41
N ASP A 2 2.86 51.25 -5.48
CA ASP A 2 2.61 49.81 -5.39
C ASP A 2 3.97 49.13 -5.16
N ASP A 3 4.20 48.63 -3.95
CA ASP A 3 5.38 47.85 -3.63
C ASP A 3 5.31 46.52 -4.42
N ILE A 4 6.13 46.42 -5.46
CA ILE A 4 6.27 45.19 -6.26
C ILE A 4 6.87 44.12 -5.34
N LYS A 5 6.03 43.19 -4.89
CA LYS A 5 6.47 42.04 -4.08
C LYS A 5 7.52 41.23 -4.82
N SER A 6 8.56 40.82 -4.11
CA SER A 6 9.63 39.97 -4.63
C SER A 6 9.09 38.58 -5.01
N ALA A 7 9.69 37.92 -6.01
CA ALA A 7 9.38 36.53 -6.35
C ALA A 7 9.47 35.58 -5.15
N PHE A 8 10.32 35.93 -4.17
CA PHE A 8 10.46 35.21 -2.91
C PHE A 8 9.25 35.40 -1.98
N GLU A 9 8.71 36.62 -1.87
CA GLU A 9 7.52 36.90 -1.05
C GLU A 9 6.28 36.24 -1.64
N MET A 10 6.14 36.25 -2.97
CA MET A 10 5.05 35.54 -3.65
C MET A 10 5.15 34.01 -3.47
N ALA A 11 6.36 33.47 -3.32
CA ALA A 11 6.55 32.06 -3.03
C ALA A 11 6.21 31.72 -1.57
N MET A 12 6.62 32.56 -0.62
CA MET A 12 6.30 32.39 0.81
C MET A 12 4.81 32.52 1.09
N GLU A 13 4.10 33.49 0.49
CA GLU A 13 2.63 33.61 0.61
C GLU A 13 1.92 32.35 0.08
N LYS A 14 2.42 31.77 -1.01
CA LYS A 14 1.88 30.51 -1.55
C LYS A 14 2.17 29.31 -0.64
N VAL A 15 3.32 29.29 0.04
CA VAL A 15 3.69 28.25 1.00
C VAL A 15 2.88 28.36 2.29
N GLU A 16 2.59 29.58 2.75
CA GLU A 16 1.72 29.81 3.91
C GLU A 16 0.25 29.50 3.61
N ALA A 17 -0.19 29.68 2.36
CA ALA A 17 -1.51 29.27 1.88
C ALA A 17 -1.64 27.75 1.64
N LEU A 18 -0.53 27.01 1.62
CA LEU A 18 -0.57 25.54 1.63
C LEU A 18 -0.84 25.09 3.07
N ASP A 19 -2.02 24.53 3.30
CA ASP A 19 -2.34 23.92 4.58
C ASP A 19 -1.26 22.91 4.97
N LYS A 20 -0.77 23.00 6.21
CA LYS A 20 0.24 22.07 6.72
C LYS A 20 -0.35 20.67 6.64
N ALA A 21 0.29 19.78 5.87
CA ALA A 21 -0.09 18.38 5.79
C ALA A 21 -0.36 17.83 7.20
N THR A 22 -1.58 17.36 7.41
CA THR A 22 -2.03 16.81 8.68
C THR A 22 -1.14 15.63 9.08
N ASP A 23 -1.05 15.33 10.37
CA ASP A 23 -0.20 14.23 10.84
C ASP A 23 -0.62 12.88 10.22
N GLU A 24 -1.90 12.70 9.89
CA GLU A 24 -2.38 11.55 9.13
C GLU A 24 -1.84 11.49 7.69
N GLU A 25 -1.77 12.62 6.99
CA GLU A 25 -1.23 12.67 5.62
C GLU A 25 0.27 12.36 5.61
N ARG A 26 1.00 12.84 6.62
CA ARG A 26 2.41 12.52 6.81
C ARG A 26 2.63 11.03 7.07
N LEU A 27 1.79 10.41 7.90
CA LEU A 27 1.84 8.97 8.17
C LEU A 27 1.56 8.17 6.90
N ARG A 28 0.54 8.56 6.12
CA ARG A 28 0.23 7.92 4.82
C ARG A 28 1.42 8.00 3.86
N TRP A 29 2.01 9.17 3.67
CA TRP A 29 3.13 9.35 2.74
C TRP A 29 4.37 8.55 3.13
N LYS A 30 4.58 8.34 4.43
CA LYS A 30 5.69 7.53 4.90
C LYS A 30 5.43 6.03 4.76
N TYR A 31 4.30 5.56 5.27
CA TYR A 31 4.08 4.12 5.48
C TYR A 31 3.38 3.40 4.33
N ILE A 32 2.68 4.11 3.44
CA ILE A 32 2.12 3.49 2.23
C ILE A 32 3.26 2.98 1.32
N PRO A 33 4.28 3.77 0.96
CA PRO A 33 5.40 3.28 0.14
C PRO A 33 6.16 2.13 0.80
N GLU A 34 6.33 2.14 2.13
CA GLU A 34 6.94 1.02 2.85
C GLU A 34 6.12 -0.27 2.69
N GLY A 35 4.79 -0.18 2.75
CA GLY A 35 3.89 -1.29 2.47
C GLY A 35 4.02 -1.83 1.04
N GLU A 36 4.12 -0.93 0.06
CA GLU A 36 4.31 -1.30 -1.35
C GLU A 36 5.62 -2.08 -1.55
N GLU A 37 6.73 -1.60 -0.98
CA GLU A 37 8.03 -2.27 -1.05
C GLU A 37 7.98 -3.66 -0.41
N LEU A 38 7.29 -3.77 0.73
CA LEU A 38 7.12 -5.01 1.47
C LEU A 38 6.31 -6.05 0.67
N ALA A 39 5.28 -5.63 -0.06
CA ALA A 39 4.56 -6.50 -1.01
C ALA A 39 5.44 -6.97 -2.16
N VAL A 40 6.33 -6.12 -2.69
CA VAL A 40 7.28 -6.53 -3.74
C VAL A 40 8.29 -7.55 -3.19
N LYS A 41 8.82 -7.33 -1.98
CA LYS A 41 9.70 -8.29 -1.29
C LYS A 41 9.00 -9.62 -1.05
N TYR A 42 7.71 -9.60 -0.67
CA TYR A 42 6.91 -10.81 -0.50
C TYR A 42 6.82 -11.62 -1.79
N LEU A 43 6.50 -10.96 -2.91
CA LEU A 43 6.36 -11.62 -4.21
C LEU A 43 7.68 -12.17 -4.75
N LYS A 44 8.80 -11.46 -4.56
CA LYS A 44 10.10 -11.81 -5.17
C LYS A 44 11.01 -12.66 -4.27
N GLN A 45 11.02 -12.40 -2.97
CA GLN A 45 12.02 -12.93 -2.03
C GLN A 45 11.43 -13.90 -0.98
N ASN A 46 10.14 -14.27 -1.10
CA ASN A 46 9.46 -15.16 -0.14
C ASN A 46 9.59 -14.67 1.32
N CYS A 47 9.46 -13.36 1.57
CA CYS A 47 9.43 -12.86 2.95
C CYS A 47 8.13 -13.25 3.66
N ASN A 48 8.11 -13.23 5.00
CA ASN A 48 6.89 -13.48 5.77
C ASN A 48 6.21 -12.16 6.14
N LEU A 49 5.11 -11.84 5.45
CA LEU A 49 4.29 -10.65 5.67
C LEU A 49 3.87 -10.47 7.15
N VAL A 50 3.53 -11.56 7.85
CA VAL A 50 3.06 -11.49 9.24
C VAL A 50 4.19 -11.06 10.19
N VAL A 51 5.40 -11.57 9.96
CA VAL A 51 6.57 -11.22 10.78
C VAL A 51 7.00 -9.78 10.52
N GLU A 52 6.97 -9.34 9.26
CA GLU A 52 7.34 -7.97 8.91
C GLU A 52 6.31 -6.95 9.40
N LEU A 53 5.00 -7.26 9.32
CA LEU A 53 3.95 -6.38 9.86
C LEU A 53 3.96 -6.32 11.38
N GLY A 54 4.37 -7.39 12.07
CA GLY A 54 4.52 -7.40 13.53
C GLY A 54 5.61 -6.46 14.07
N LYS A 55 6.42 -5.84 13.20
CA LYS A 55 7.41 -4.82 13.59
C LYS A 55 6.83 -3.41 13.72
N TYR A 56 5.61 -3.20 13.21
CA TYR A 56 4.96 -1.90 13.20
C TYR A 56 3.94 -1.79 14.34
N GLU A 57 3.76 -0.58 14.87
CA GLU A 57 2.70 -0.28 15.83
C GLU A 57 1.31 -0.41 15.19
N GLU A 58 0.29 -0.74 15.97
CA GLU A 58 -1.06 -1.09 15.47
C GLU A 58 -1.72 0.06 14.67
N ASN A 59 -1.51 1.29 15.11
CA ASN A 59 -1.87 2.56 14.47
C ASN A 59 -1.13 2.82 13.13
N ILE A 60 0.00 2.15 12.89
CA ILE A 60 0.82 2.28 11.69
C ILE A 60 0.55 1.12 10.71
N VAL A 61 0.32 -0.08 11.24
CA VAL A 61 0.06 -1.31 10.48
C VAL A 61 -1.04 -1.11 9.44
N GLN A 62 -2.06 -0.31 9.75
CA GLN A 62 -3.15 -0.04 8.80
C GLN A 62 -2.65 0.64 7.51
N TYR A 63 -1.73 1.60 7.60
CA TYR A 63 -1.19 2.29 6.43
C TYR A 63 -0.26 1.40 5.61
N VAL A 64 0.60 0.64 6.28
CA VAL A 64 1.51 -0.33 5.65
C VAL A 64 0.72 -1.45 4.96
N SER A 65 -0.30 -1.98 5.63
CA SER A 65 -1.18 -3.02 5.09
C SER A 65 -1.95 -2.53 3.86
N ASN A 66 -2.37 -1.27 3.83
CA ASN A 66 -3.04 -0.69 2.67
C ASN A 66 -2.11 -0.63 1.45
N GLY A 67 -0.89 -0.08 1.59
CA GLY A 67 0.08 -0.04 0.49
C GLY A 67 0.46 -1.43 0.00
N ALA A 68 0.66 -2.38 0.92
CA ALA A 68 0.95 -3.76 0.55
C ALA A 68 -0.21 -4.44 -0.20
N SER A 69 -1.45 -4.19 0.25
CA SER A 69 -2.65 -4.76 -0.36
C SER A 69 -2.84 -4.29 -1.81
N ASP A 70 -2.62 -3.00 -2.08
CA ASP A 70 -2.78 -2.43 -3.42
C ASP A 70 -1.84 -3.10 -4.45
N ILE A 71 -0.58 -3.33 -4.07
CA ILE A 71 0.39 -4.02 -4.93
C ILE A 71 0.02 -5.48 -5.15
N LEU A 72 -0.39 -6.19 -4.09
CA LEU A 72 -0.81 -7.59 -4.20
C LEU A 72 -2.03 -7.74 -5.10
N ILE A 73 -3.03 -6.87 -4.96
CA ILE A 73 -4.23 -6.86 -5.80
C ILE A 73 -3.87 -6.59 -7.27
N ARG A 74 -3.00 -5.60 -7.53
CA ARG A 74 -2.53 -5.32 -8.90
C ARG A 74 -1.76 -6.48 -9.54
N ASN A 75 -1.14 -7.34 -8.73
CA ASN A 75 -0.41 -8.52 -9.19
C ASN A 75 -1.29 -9.77 -9.34
N LEU A 76 -2.58 -9.72 -8.95
CA LEU A 76 -3.54 -10.77 -9.27
C LEU A 76 -3.87 -10.72 -10.76
N ASN A 77 -3.35 -11.67 -11.52
CA ASN A 77 -3.66 -11.84 -12.93
C ASN A 77 -4.54 -13.06 -13.14
N LEU A 78 -5.48 -13.03 -14.09
CA LEU A 78 -6.22 -14.23 -14.48
C LEU A 78 -5.26 -15.35 -14.91
N PRO A 79 -5.44 -16.60 -14.44
CA PRO A 79 -4.51 -17.69 -14.70
C PRO A 79 -4.49 -18.08 -16.18
N LYS A 80 -3.65 -17.41 -16.96
CA LYS A 80 -3.40 -17.70 -18.38
C LYS A 80 -2.32 -18.77 -18.58
N ASN A 81 -1.51 -19.04 -17.56
CA ASN A 81 -0.47 -20.07 -17.53
C ASN A 81 -0.16 -20.51 -16.09
N ASP A 82 0.61 -21.59 -15.93
CA ASP A 82 0.91 -22.16 -14.60
C ASP A 82 1.70 -21.23 -13.67
N VAL A 83 2.51 -20.33 -14.24
CA VAL A 83 3.24 -19.30 -13.48
C VAL A 83 2.25 -18.32 -12.83
N VAL A 84 1.24 -17.85 -13.59
CA VAL A 84 0.20 -16.98 -13.04
C VAL A 84 -0.67 -17.71 -12.02
N LYS A 85 -0.94 -19.00 -12.23
CA LYS A 85 -1.68 -19.84 -11.26
C LYS A 85 -0.93 -19.99 -9.92
N SER A 86 0.38 -20.21 -9.99
CA SER A 86 1.27 -20.23 -8.81
C SER A 86 1.28 -18.87 -8.10
N ASN A 87 1.41 -17.78 -8.86
CA ASN A 87 1.45 -16.44 -8.30
C ASN A 87 0.12 -16.05 -7.63
N ASN A 88 -1.01 -16.38 -8.24
CA ASN A 88 -2.34 -16.16 -7.65
C ASN A 88 -2.51 -16.90 -6.32
N ARG A 89 -1.93 -18.10 -6.19
CA ARG A 89 -1.98 -18.86 -4.94
C ARG A 89 -1.19 -18.16 -3.82
N LYS A 90 -0.01 -17.61 -4.14
CA LYS A 90 0.78 -16.82 -3.19
C LYS A 90 0.06 -15.53 -2.77
N VAL A 91 -0.60 -14.86 -3.71
CA VAL A 91 -1.37 -13.65 -3.41
C VAL A 91 -2.60 -13.98 -2.55
N MET A 92 -3.27 -15.10 -2.79
CA MET A 92 -4.40 -15.56 -1.98
C MET A 92 -4.00 -15.80 -0.51
N GLU A 93 -2.86 -16.45 -0.29
CA GLU A 93 -2.33 -16.67 1.06
C GLU A 93 -1.94 -15.35 1.72
N GLY A 94 -1.34 -14.42 0.97
CA GLY A 94 -1.04 -13.06 1.47
C GLY A 94 -2.30 -12.30 1.89
N LEU A 95 -3.33 -12.27 1.05
CA LEU A 95 -4.57 -11.56 1.33
C LEU A 95 -5.35 -12.14 2.51
N LYS A 96 -5.32 -13.46 2.73
CA LYS A 96 -5.91 -14.11 3.92
C LYS A 96 -5.22 -13.71 5.23
N ASN A 97 -3.95 -13.32 5.18
CA ASN A 97 -3.23 -12.84 6.35
C ASN A 97 -3.51 -11.36 6.64
N LEU A 98 -3.88 -10.58 5.62
CA LEU A 98 -4.11 -9.14 5.72
C LEU A 98 -5.58 -8.77 5.99
N LYS A 99 -6.53 -9.53 5.45
CA LYS A 99 -7.96 -9.26 5.60
C LYS A 99 -8.53 -10.07 6.77
N SER A 100 -9.35 -9.40 7.59
CA SER A 100 -10.10 -10.01 8.68
C SER A 100 -11.14 -11.03 8.19
N ASP A 101 -11.78 -10.76 7.04
CA ASP A 101 -12.72 -11.70 6.40
C ASP A 101 -12.02 -12.62 5.40
N LYS A 102 -11.51 -13.74 5.92
CA LYS A 102 -10.81 -14.78 5.15
C LYS A 102 -11.75 -15.55 4.21
N VAL A 103 -13.03 -15.65 4.57
CA VAL A 103 -14.04 -16.42 3.82
C VAL A 103 -14.42 -15.68 2.54
N SER A 104 -14.62 -14.37 2.62
CA SER A 104 -14.88 -13.54 1.44
C SER A 104 -13.72 -13.54 0.45
N VAL A 105 -12.47 -13.54 0.95
CA VAL A 105 -11.28 -13.67 0.10
C VAL A 105 -11.32 -15.02 -0.65
N GLU A 106 -11.58 -16.12 0.04
CA GLU A 106 -11.71 -17.45 -0.58
C GLU A 106 -12.78 -17.50 -1.68
N ASN A 107 -13.93 -16.87 -1.43
CA ASN A 107 -15.06 -16.83 -2.36
C ASN A 107 -14.77 -16.04 -3.64
N VAL A 108 -13.92 -15.00 -3.58
CA VAL A 108 -13.48 -14.28 -4.78
C VAL A 108 -12.49 -15.14 -5.56
N PHE A 109 -11.57 -15.82 -4.87
CA PHE A 109 -10.57 -16.67 -5.51
C PHE A 109 -11.14 -17.93 -6.17
N SER A 110 -12.19 -18.53 -5.60
CA SER A 110 -12.87 -19.67 -6.22
C SER A 110 -13.46 -19.34 -7.59
N LYS A 111 -13.84 -18.08 -7.82
CA LYS A 111 -14.32 -17.57 -9.11
C LYS A 111 -13.20 -17.41 -10.15
N ILE A 112 -11.95 -17.18 -9.71
CA ILE A 112 -10.77 -17.04 -10.58
C ILE A 112 -10.26 -18.40 -11.09
N ARG A 113 -10.60 -19.49 -10.40
CA ARG A 113 -10.12 -20.85 -10.68
C ARG A 113 -10.94 -21.62 -11.73
N ARG A 114 -12.07 -21.08 -12.17
CA ARG A 114 -12.92 -21.67 -13.22
C ARG A 114 -12.43 -21.30 -14.61
#